data_AF-A0A484X0S6-F1
#
_entry.id   AF-A0A484X0S6-F1
#
_cell.length_a   1.000
_cell.length_b   1.000
_cell.length_c   1.000
_cell.angle_alpha   90.00
_cell.angle_beta   90.00
_cell.angle_gamma   90.00
#
_symmetry.space_group_name_H-M   'P 1'
#
loop_
_entity.id
_entity.type
_entity.pdbx_description
1 polymer ?
#
loop_
_entity_poly.entity_id
_entity_poly.type
_entity_poly.pdbx_seq_one_letter_code
_entity_poly.pdbx_strand_id
1 'polypeptide(L)'
;MKSTCTHPMWSCWLVLCAFSARRLSPHYAGRLLNIHPSLLPKYPGLHTHRQALENGDEEHGTSVHFVTDELDGGPVILQAKVPVFAGDTEDDITARVQTQEHAIYPLVISWFADGRLKMHENAAWLDGQRLPPQGYAADE
;
A
#
# COMPACT_ATOMS: atom_id res chain seq x y z
N MET A 1 18.50 -1.59 29.32
CA MET A 1 19.23 -0.40 28.84
C MET A 1 18.33 0.32 27.86
N LYS A 2 17.74 1.44 28.29
CA LYS A 2 16.83 2.27 27.49
C LYS A 2 17.69 3.12 26.56
N SER A 3 17.52 3.01 25.25
CA SER A 3 18.13 3.94 24.30
C SER A 3 17.02 4.89 23.81
N THR A 4 16.88 6.00 24.52
CA THR A 4 16.11 7.16 24.09
C THR A 4 16.95 7.93 23.07
N CYS A 5 16.46 8.03 21.84
CA CYS A 5 17.11 8.80 20.79
C CYS A 5 16.91 10.30 21.08
N THR A 6 17.98 11.04 21.35
CA THR A 6 17.98 12.44 21.79
C THR A 6 18.67 13.36 20.77
N HIS A 7 18.26 13.34 19.50
CA HIS A 7 18.69 14.35 18.51
C HIS A 7 17.49 14.91 17.71
N PRO A 8 17.21 16.23 17.81
CA PRO A 8 16.12 16.87 17.10
C PRO A 8 16.62 17.45 15.78
N MET A 9 16.76 16.66 14.72
CA MET A 9 16.99 17.22 13.38
C MET A 9 16.69 16.31 12.19
N TRP A 10 15.91 15.25 12.40
CA TRP A 10 15.29 14.49 11.31
C TRP A 10 13.91 14.06 11.78
N SER A 11 12.89 14.85 11.45
CA SER A 11 11.52 14.39 11.60
C SER A 11 11.32 13.24 10.62
N CYS A 12 11.30 12.00 11.11
CA CYS A 12 10.88 10.83 10.34
C CYS A 12 9.39 10.99 10.01
N TRP A 13 9.10 11.63 8.88
CA TRP A 13 7.72 11.89 8.44
C TRP A 13 7.05 10.67 7.82
N LEU A 14 7.84 9.71 7.34
CA LEU A 14 7.36 8.50 6.68
C LEU A 14 8.11 7.28 7.22
N VAL A 15 7.38 6.28 7.69
CA VAL A 15 7.95 4.94 7.94
C VAL A 15 7.30 4.01 6.94
N LEU A 16 8.12 3.50 6.02
CA LEU A 16 7.75 2.49 5.04
C LEU A 16 7.79 1.14 5.76
N CYS A 17 6.62 0.52 5.96
CA CYS A 17 6.53 -0.77 6.65
C CYS A 17 6.34 -1.89 5.63
N ALA A 18 7.42 -2.36 5.01
CA ALA A 18 7.36 -3.63 4.29
C ALA A 18 7.31 -4.78 5.33
N PHE A 19 6.21 -5.53 5.35
CA PHE A 19 6.04 -6.79 6.09
C PHE A 19 6.27 -6.72 7.62
N SER A 20 5.32 -6.18 8.40
CA SER A 20 5.36 -6.37 9.87
C SER A 20 4.00 -6.71 10.48
N ALA A 21 3.87 -7.94 10.98
CA ALA A 21 2.77 -8.41 11.83
C ALA A 21 2.90 -7.90 13.29
N ARG A 22 3.38 -6.67 13.48
CA ARG A 22 3.65 -6.10 14.80
C ARG A 22 2.77 -4.88 15.02
N ARG A 23 2.13 -4.81 16.19
CA ARG A 23 1.30 -3.66 16.58
C ARG A 23 2.12 -2.38 16.48
N LEU A 24 1.68 -1.47 15.62
CA LEU A 24 2.39 -0.23 15.33
C LEU A 24 2.16 0.78 16.45
N SER A 25 3.14 1.64 16.69
CA SER A 25 2.98 2.68 17.70
C SER A 25 1.91 3.68 17.24
N PRO A 26 0.95 4.06 18.11
CA PRO A 26 -0.04 5.10 17.80
C PRO A 26 0.58 6.42 17.36
N HIS A 27 1.85 6.66 17.72
CA HIS A 27 2.63 7.83 17.32
C HIS A 27 2.69 8.05 15.80
N TYR A 28 2.61 6.98 15.01
CA TYR A 28 2.69 7.06 13.55
C TYR A 28 1.33 6.91 12.85
N ALA A 29 0.22 6.89 13.59
CA ALA A 29 -1.12 6.79 13.01
C ALA A 29 -1.33 7.87 11.94
N GLY A 30 -1.77 7.45 10.75
CA GLY A 30 -1.98 8.34 9.60
C GLY A 30 -0.71 8.84 8.90
N ARG A 31 0.47 8.32 9.27
CA ARG A 31 1.78 8.66 8.66
C ARG A 31 2.54 7.43 8.15
N LEU A 32 1.94 6.26 8.24
CA LEU A 32 2.50 5.00 7.77
C LEU A 32 1.86 4.63 6.44
N LEU A 33 2.71 4.38 5.45
CA LEU A 33 2.32 3.85 4.15
C LEU A 33 2.89 2.45 3.99
N ASN A 34 2.11 1.57 3.39
CA ASN A 34 2.56 0.26 2.94
C ASN A 34 2.13 0.02 1.50
N ILE A 35 2.90 -0.79 0.79
CA ILE A 35 2.54 -1.35 -0.50
C ILE A 35 2.33 -2.86 -0.34
N HIS A 36 1.21 -3.35 -0.83
CA HIS A 36 0.81 -4.74 -0.69
C HIS A 36 0.58 -5.37 -2.06
N PRO A 37 1.18 -6.53 -2.37
CA PRO A 37 1.17 -7.13 -3.70
C PRO A 37 -0.14 -7.87 -4.01
N SER A 38 -1.29 -7.22 -3.78
CA SER A 38 -2.60 -7.66 -4.26
C SER A 38 -3.55 -6.47 -4.47
N LEU A 39 -4.69 -6.74 -5.11
CA LEU A 39 -5.81 -5.80 -5.19
C LEU A 39 -6.67 -5.93 -3.92
N LEU A 40 -6.28 -5.25 -2.84
CA LEU A 40 -7.03 -5.25 -1.58
C LEU A 40 -8.51 -4.87 -1.83
N PRO A 41 -9.46 -5.54 -1.15
CA PRO A 41 -9.27 -6.44 0.00
C PRO A 41 -8.94 -7.91 -0.35
N LYS A 42 -8.70 -8.27 -1.62
CA LYS A 42 -8.29 -9.64 -1.97
C LYS A 42 -6.90 -9.95 -1.43
N TYR A 43 -6.70 -11.17 -0.94
CA TYR A 43 -5.41 -11.74 -0.53
C TYR A 43 -4.60 -10.86 0.45
N PRO A 44 -5.13 -10.52 1.64
CA PRO A 44 -4.30 -9.97 2.70
C PRO A 44 -3.26 -11.01 3.15
N GLY A 45 -2.11 -10.56 3.65
CA GLY A 45 -1.03 -11.44 4.11
C GLY A 45 -0.08 -11.91 3.01
N LEU A 46 0.32 -13.19 3.03
CA LEU A 46 1.45 -13.71 2.24
C LEU A 46 0.99 -14.51 1.01
N HIS A 47 1.92 -14.76 0.07
CA HIS A 47 1.71 -15.61 -1.11
C HIS A 47 0.56 -15.14 -2.03
N THR A 48 0.43 -13.83 -2.22
CA THR A 48 -0.65 -13.21 -2.98
C THR A 48 -0.67 -13.64 -4.45
N HIS A 49 0.49 -13.72 -5.09
CA HIS A 49 0.63 -14.13 -6.50
C HIS A 49 0.21 -15.58 -6.71
N ARG A 50 0.67 -16.49 -5.83
CA ARG A 50 0.24 -17.90 -5.83
C ARG A 50 -1.27 -18.03 -5.67
N GLN A 51 -1.85 -17.32 -4.70
CA GLN A 51 -3.30 -17.34 -4.48
C GLN A 51 -4.08 -16.86 -5.72
N ALA A 52 -3.61 -15.80 -6.40
CA ALA A 52 -4.25 -15.30 -7.60
C ALA A 52 -4.23 -16.35 -8.74
N LEU A 53 -3.11 -17.04 -8.93
CA LEU A 53 -2.98 -18.12 -9.91
C LEU A 53 -3.85 -19.33 -9.57
N GLU A 54 -3.79 -19.80 -8.31
CA GLU A 54 -4.56 -20.97 -7.85
C GLU A 54 -6.07 -20.75 -7.95
N ASN A 55 -6.53 -19.52 -7.75
CA ASN A 55 -7.94 -19.15 -7.89
C ASN A 55 -8.36 -18.85 -9.33
N GLY A 56 -7.41 -18.80 -10.28
CA GLY A 56 -7.69 -18.50 -11.69
C GLY A 56 -8.21 -17.07 -11.91
N ASP A 57 -7.70 -16.10 -11.14
CA ASP A 57 -8.07 -14.69 -11.34
C ASP A 57 -7.59 -14.19 -12.72
N GLU A 58 -8.44 -13.41 -13.41
CA GLU A 58 -8.08 -12.75 -14.69
C GLU A 58 -7.27 -11.45 -14.48
N GLU A 59 -7.34 -10.88 -13.27
CA GLU A 59 -6.63 -9.67 -12.88
C GLU A 59 -5.95 -9.86 -11.51
N HIS A 60 -4.72 -9.37 -11.40
CA HIS A 60 -4.01 -9.22 -10.14
C HIS A 60 -3.45 -7.80 -10.03
N GLY A 61 -2.61 -7.49 -9.04
CA GLY A 61 -2.07 -6.14 -8.92
C GLY A 61 -1.43 -5.85 -7.57
N THR A 62 -1.30 -4.57 -7.27
CA THR A 62 -0.74 -4.05 -6.03
C THR A 62 -1.57 -2.88 -5.51
N SER A 63 -1.55 -2.68 -4.19
CA SER A 63 -2.27 -1.63 -3.48
C SER A 63 -1.32 -0.85 -2.57
N VAL A 64 -1.28 0.47 -2.70
CA VAL A 64 -0.68 1.34 -1.69
C VAL A 64 -1.78 1.79 -0.72
N HIS A 65 -1.55 1.65 0.57
CA HIS A 65 -2.54 1.98 1.59
C HIS A 65 -1.91 2.60 2.84
N PHE A 66 -2.73 3.29 3.63
CA PHE A 66 -2.34 3.69 4.98
C PHE A 66 -2.30 2.47 5.89
N VAL A 67 -1.34 2.41 6.80
CA VAL A 67 -1.28 1.32 7.78
C VAL A 67 -2.11 1.68 9.01
N THR A 68 -2.95 0.74 9.43
CA THR A 68 -3.76 0.79 10.65
C THR A 68 -3.40 -0.39 11.56
N ASP A 69 -4.09 -0.56 12.69
CA ASP A 69 -3.92 -1.73 13.55
C ASP A 69 -4.42 -3.03 12.89
N GLU A 70 -5.23 -2.93 11.83
CA GLU A 70 -5.72 -4.07 11.06
C GLU A 70 -4.71 -4.44 9.96
N LEU A 71 -4.34 -5.72 9.90
CA LEU A 71 -3.41 -6.24 8.90
C LEU A 71 -3.98 -6.01 7.50
N ASP A 72 -3.26 -5.25 6.67
CA ASP A 72 -3.65 -4.88 5.29
C ASP A 72 -5.09 -4.31 5.17
N GLY A 73 -5.64 -3.77 6.26
CA GLY A 73 -7.02 -3.31 6.35
C GLY A 73 -7.19 -1.79 6.35
N GLY A 74 -6.08 -1.04 6.28
CA GLY A 74 -6.14 0.41 6.26
C GLY A 74 -6.61 0.99 4.92
N PRO A 75 -6.99 2.28 4.88
CA PRO A 75 -7.55 2.91 3.69
C PRO A 75 -6.62 2.83 2.47
N VAL A 76 -7.11 2.26 1.37
CA VAL A 76 -6.40 2.18 0.10
C VAL A 76 -6.29 3.59 -0.51
N ILE A 77 -5.10 3.90 -1.02
CA ILE A 77 -4.76 5.18 -1.61
C ILE A 77 -4.71 5.08 -3.13
N LEU A 78 -4.08 4.03 -3.66
CA LEU A 78 -3.94 3.81 -5.10
C LEU A 78 -3.72 2.33 -5.36
N GLN A 79 -4.36 1.82 -6.41
CA GLN A 79 -4.14 0.46 -6.91
C GLN A 79 -3.61 0.52 -8.34
N ALA A 80 -2.82 -0.48 -8.70
CA ALA A 80 -2.48 -0.77 -10.08
C ALA A 80 -2.84 -2.21 -10.39
N LYS A 81 -3.66 -2.39 -11.43
CA LYS A 81 -4.07 -3.69 -11.93
C LYS A 81 -3.10 -4.18 -12.99
N VAL A 82 -2.93 -5.48 -13.04
CA VAL A 82 -2.23 -6.18 -14.11
C VAL A 82 -3.07 -7.36 -14.59
N PRO A 83 -3.13 -7.63 -15.90
CA PRO A 83 -3.82 -8.81 -16.40
C PRO A 83 -3.07 -10.08 -15.96
N VAL A 84 -3.79 -11.19 -15.84
CA VAL A 84 -3.25 -12.54 -15.67
C VAL A 84 -3.66 -13.36 -16.89
N PHE A 85 -2.69 -13.89 -17.61
CA PHE A 85 -2.90 -14.67 -18.82
C PHE A 85 -2.80 -16.17 -18.55
N ALA A 86 -3.48 -16.95 -19.39
CA ALA A 86 -3.33 -18.40 -19.37
C ALA A 86 -1.87 -18.78 -19.64
N GLY A 87 -1.28 -19.53 -18.71
CA GLY A 87 0.12 -19.97 -18.79
C GLY A 87 1.12 -19.04 -18.11
N ASP A 88 0.69 -17.92 -17.53
CA ASP A 88 1.54 -17.12 -16.64
C ASP A 88 2.04 -17.98 -15.46
N THR A 89 3.31 -17.82 -15.12
CA THR A 89 3.90 -18.38 -13.90
C THR A 89 3.83 -17.38 -12.73
N GLU A 90 4.14 -17.83 -11.51
CA GLU A 90 4.22 -16.95 -10.34
C GLU A 90 5.26 -15.84 -10.56
N ASP A 91 6.38 -16.14 -11.22
CA ASP A 91 7.43 -15.18 -11.54
C ASP A 91 6.98 -14.13 -12.58
N ASP A 92 6.22 -14.55 -13.59
CA ASP A 92 5.71 -13.63 -14.63
C ASP A 92 4.79 -12.57 -14.02
N ILE A 93 3.86 -13.00 -13.16
CA ILE A 93 2.94 -12.10 -12.46
C ILE A 93 3.70 -11.25 -11.46
N THR A 94 4.65 -11.82 -10.71
CA THR A 94 5.47 -11.08 -9.75
C THR A 94 6.21 -9.93 -10.44
N ALA A 95 6.89 -10.19 -11.56
CA ALA A 95 7.62 -9.16 -12.31
C ALA A 95 6.68 -8.05 -12.85
N ARG A 96 5.50 -8.44 -13.32
CA ARG A 96 4.48 -7.51 -13.81
C ARG A 96 3.94 -6.61 -12.70
N VAL A 97 3.68 -7.18 -11.51
CA VAL A 97 3.25 -6.42 -10.32
C VAL A 97 4.37 -5.49 -9.85
N GLN A 98 5.61 -5.96 -9.71
CA GLN A 98 6.74 -5.12 -9.27
C GLN A 98 6.98 -3.91 -10.19
N THR A 99 6.74 -4.07 -11.50
CA THR A 99 6.79 -2.95 -12.45
C THR A 99 5.79 -1.85 -12.06
N GLN A 100 4.58 -2.23 -11.64
CA GLN A 100 3.58 -1.28 -11.17
C GLN A 100 3.93 -0.70 -9.80
N GLU A 101 4.47 -1.49 -8.88
CA GLU A 101 4.92 -1.03 -7.56
C GLU A 101 5.94 0.11 -7.67
N HIS A 102 6.93 -0.06 -8.54
CA HIS A 102 7.94 0.96 -8.81
C HIS A 102 7.36 2.25 -9.42
N ALA A 103 6.20 2.17 -10.08
CA ALA A 103 5.52 3.34 -10.63
C ALA A 103 4.66 4.04 -9.56
N ILE A 104 3.78 3.31 -8.88
CA ILE A 104 2.78 3.91 -8.01
C ILE A 104 3.31 4.29 -6.63
N TYR A 105 4.31 3.58 -6.11
CA TYR A 105 4.77 3.84 -4.75
C TYR A 105 5.45 5.21 -4.62
N PRO A 106 6.42 5.58 -5.49
CA PRO A 106 7.01 6.91 -5.46
C PRO A 106 5.99 8.03 -5.70
N LEU A 107 4.99 7.78 -6.56
CA LEU A 107 3.90 8.73 -6.81
C LEU A 107 3.10 9.01 -5.53
N VAL A 108 2.66 7.98 -4.82
CA VAL A 108 1.92 8.14 -3.55
C VAL A 108 2.79 8.82 -2.49
N ILE A 109 4.08 8.46 -2.42
CA ILE A 109 5.03 9.12 -1.51
C ILE A 109 5.15 10.61 -1.84
N SER A 110 5.15 10.99 -3.13
CA SER A 110 5.19 12.40 -3.52
C SER A 110 3.94 13.16 -3.07
N TRP A 111 2.74 12.60 -3.24
CA TRP A 111 1.50 13.21 -2.73
C TRP A 111 1.52 13.39 -1.22
N PHE A 112 2.08 12.42 -0.49
CA PHE A 112 2.22 12.51 0.96
C PHE A 112 3.23 13.59 1.36
N ALA A 113 4.40 13.62 0.72
CA ALA A 113 5.45 14.60 0.97
C ALA A 113 5.00 16.04 0.68
N ASP A 114 4.19 16.23 -0.36
CA ASP A 114 3.61 17.51 -0.75
C ASP A 114 2.43 17.94 0.16
N GLY A 115 2.04 17.10 1.12
CA GLY A 115 0.90 17.34 2.01
C GLY A 115 -0.47 17.27 1.34
N ARG A 116 -0.52 16.76 0.10
CA ARG A 116 -1.74 16.54 -0.70
C ARG A 116 -2.53 15.34 -0.23
N LEU A 117 -1.82 14.29 0.20
CA LEU A 117 -2.40 13.05 0.71
C LEU A 117 -2.43 13.06 2.25
N LYS A 118 -3.61 12.80 2.82
CA LYS A 118 -3.83 12.73 4.28
C LYS A 118 -4.74 11.56 4.64
N MET A 119 -4.58 11.07 5.87
CA MET A 119 -5.55 10.17 6.50
C MET A 119 -6.38 10.95 7.52
N HIS A 120 -7.71 10.84 7.44
CA HIS A 120 -8.65 11.41 8.41
C HIS A 120 -9.83 10.46 8.59
N GLU A 121 -10.28 10.24 9.83
CA GLU A 121 -11.42 9.36 10.16
C GLU A 121 -11.36 7.98 9.51
N ASN A 122 -10.17 7.36 9.52
CA ASN A 122 -9.93 6.07 8.88
C ASN A 122 -10.32 6.06 7.38
N ALA A 123 -10.06 7.16 6.68
CA ALA A 123 -10.22 7.30 5.24
C ALA A 123 -9.01 8.04 4.63
N ALA A 124 -8.68 7.72 3.38
CA ALA A 124 -7.67 8.42 2.61
C ALA A 124 -8.29 9.63 1.89
N TRP A 125 -7.56 10.75 1.88
CA TRP A 125 -7.96 12.00 1.25
C TRP A 125 -6.83 12.52 0.40
N LEU A 126 -7.10 12.80 -0.87
CA LEU A 126 -6.16 13.41 -1.81
C LEU A 126 -6.71 14.76 -2.27
N ASP A 127 -5.93 15.83 -2.14
CA ASP A 127 -6.33 17.19 -2.53
C ASP A 127 -7.67 17.64 -1.92
N GLY A 128 -7.95 17.19 -0.69
CA GLY A 128 -9.19 17.50 0.02
C GLY A 128 -10.40 16.66 -0.41
N GLN A 129 -10.24 15.71 -1.33
CA GLN A 129 -11.28 14.78 -1.74
C GLN A 129 -11.09 13.41 -1.08
N ARG A 130 -12.17 12.83 -0.56
CA ARG A 130 -12.16 11.49 0.01
C ARG A 130 -12.04 10.46 -1.12
N LEU A 131 -11.07 9.56 -1.01
CA LEU A 131 -10.88 8.47 -1.95
C LEU A 131 -11.90 7.35 -1.72
N PRO A 132 -12.35 6.64 -2.77
CA PRO A 132 -13.22 5.48 -2.65
C PRO A 132 -12.44 4.29 -2.03
N PRO A 133 -13.12 3.17 -1.69
CA PRO A 133 -12.47 2.02 -1.06
C PRO A 133 -11.32 1.40 -1.85
N GLN A 134 -11.29 1.56 -3.18
CA GLN A 134 -10.24 1.08 -4.08
C GLN A 134 -9.10 2.09 -4.27
N GLY A 135 -9.15 3.24 -3.59
CA GLY A 135 -8.21 4.33 -3.77
C GLY A 135 -8.50 5.20 -5.00
N TYR A 136 -7.55 6.04 -5.35
CA TYR A 136 -7.65 6.95 -6.49
C TYR A 136 -7.78 6.16 -7.80
N ALA A 137 -8.87 6.39 -8.52
CA ALA A 137 -8.97 6.10 -9.95
C ALA A 137 -8.67 7.41 -10.67
N ALA A 138 -7.61 7.43 -11.48
CA ALA A 138 -7.61 8.40 -12.57
C ALA A 138 -8.74 7.94 -13.48
N ASP A 139 -9.85 8.69 -13.54
CA ASP A 139 -10.81 8.51 -14.63
C ASP A 139 -10.01 8.55 -15.94
N GLU A 140 -10.23 7.54 -16.80
CA GLU A 140 -9.47 7.24 -18.03
C GLU A 140 -9.18 8.46 -18.94
#